data_AF-X1JYY2-F1
#
_entry.id   AF-X1JYY2-F1
#
_cell.length_a   1.000
_cell.length_b   1.000
_cell.length_c   1.000
_cell.angle_alpha   90.00
_cell.angle_beta   90.00
_cell.angle_gamma   90.00
#
_symmetry.space_group_name_H-M   'P 1'
#
loop_
_entity.id
_entity.type
_entity.pdbx_description
1 polymer ?
#
loop_
_entity_poly.entity_id
_entity_poly.type
_entity_poly.pdbx_seq_one_letter_code
_entity_poly.pdbx_strand_id
1 'polypeptide(L)'
;MVLINMSTEASLQALEGLRDLSTLKWYVIPLLAIVLYIYTIEIKKARESGNWNVVYSGLALFGMDFINETWNGWVYHLTQHSAFWTTPGETALRIMMGWNVEIVFMFLISGIVFANAL
;
A
#
# COMPACT_ATOMS: atom_id res chain seq x y z
N MET A 1 -28.11 19.93 -21.49
CA MET A 1 -26.87 20.02 -20.69
C MET A 1 -26.90 18.85 -19.71
N VAL A 2 -26.23 17.76 -20.07
CA VAL A 2 -26.13 16.55 -19.23
C VAL A 2 -24.65 16.19 -19.23
N LEU A 3 -23.89 16.74 -18.29
CA LEU A 3 -22.55 16.25 -17.96
C LEU A 3 -22.72 15.31 -16.77
N ILE A 4 -23.15 14.08 -17.02
CA ILE A 4 -23.03 13.04 -16.00
C ILE A 4 -21.56 12.63 -16.05
N ASN A 5 -20.76 13.16 -15.13
CA ASN A 5 -19.49 12.55 -14.74
C ASN A 5 -19.80 11.15 -14.20
N MET A 6 -19.89 10.17 -15.09
CA MET A 6 -19.93 8.78 -14.67
C MET A 6 -18.51 8.39 -14.27
N SER A 7 -18.39 7.87 -13.05
CA SER A 7 -17.19 7.18 -12.61
C SER A 7 -16.89 6.05 -13.59
N THR A 8 -15.63 5.90 -13.99
CA THR A 8 -15.18 4.75 -14.77
C THR A 8 -15.52 3.44 -14.05
N GLU A 9 -15.80 2.39 -14.81
CA GLU A 9 -16.16 1.06 -14.28
C GLU A 9 -15.09 0.54 -13.31
N ALA A 10 -13.81 0.70 -13.65
CA ALA A 10 -12.70 0.29 -12.79
C ALA A 10 -12.66 1.04 -11.45
N SER A 11 -13.07 2.31 -11.41
CA SER A 11 -13.19 3.08 -10.16
C SER A 11 -14.43 2.68 -9.37
N LEU A 12 -15.54 2.37 -10.04
CA LEU A 12 -16.74 1.84 -9.37
C LEU A 12 -16.44 0.51 -8.67
N GLN A 13 -15.80 -0.43 -9.37
CA GLN A 13 -15.41 -1.72 -8.80
C GLN A 13 -14.39 -1.58 -7.66
N ALA A 14 -13.51 -0.58 -7.70
CA ALA A 14 -12.56 -0.34 -6.62
C ALA A 14 -13.20 0.31 -5.37
N LEU A 15 -14.36 0.95 -5.53
CA LEU A 15 -15.16 1.44 -4.40
C LEU A 15 -15.91 0.29 -3.70
N GLU A 16 -16.19 -0.80 -4.41
CA GLU A 16 -16.81 -1.99 -3.80
C GLU A 16 -15.88 -2.58 -2.74
N GLY A 17 -16.41 -2.74 -1.51
CA GLY A 17 -15.65 -3.27 -0.37
C GLY A 17 -14.52 -2.34 0.11
N LEU A 18 -14.48 -1.07 -0.33
CA LEU A 18 -13.47 -0.13 0.15
C LEU A 18 -13.59 0.05 1.66
N ARG A 19 -12.51 -0.28 2.39
CA ARG A 19 -12.40 -0.25 3.86
C ARG A 19 -13.40 -1.16 4.57
N ASP A 20 -13.86 -2.22 3.91
CA ASP A 20 -14.68 -3.25 4.53
C ASP A 20 -13.81 -4.26 5.29
N LEU A 21 -13.85 -4.19 6.63
CA LEU A 21 -13.09 -5.08 7.50
C LEU A 21 -13.53 -6.55 7.43
N SER A 22 -14.73 -6.85 6.91
CA SER A 22 -15.18 -8.23 6.72
C SER A 22 -14.37 -8.97 5.64
N THR A 23 -13.64 -8.24 4.79
CA THR A 23 -12.78 -8.79 3.74
C THR A 23 -11.47 -9.38 4.29
N LEU A 24 -11.10 -9.07 5.54
CA LEU A 24 -9.89 -9.54 6.19
C LEU A 24 -9.73 -11.06 6.12
N LYS A 25 -8.55 -11.49 5.65
CA LYS A 25 -8.17 -12.90 5.54
C LYS A 25 -7.09 -13.25 6.55
N TRP A 26 -7.12 -14.50 7.00
CA TRP A 26 -6.18 -15.01 8.00
C TRP A 26 -4.71 -14.90 7.61
N TYR A 27 -4.38 -14.94 6.30
CA TYR A 27 -3.00 -14.81 5.83
C TYR A 27 -2.39 -13.42 6.09
N VAL A 28 -3.19 -12.40 6.42
CA VAL A 28 -2.67 -11.07 6.81
C VAL A 28 -1.79 -11.16 8.07
N ILE A 29 -2.13 -12.04 9.00
CA ILE A 29 -1.39 -12.22 10.27
C ILE A 29 0.03 -12.73 10.04
N PRO A 30 0.27 -13.86 9.34
CA PRO A 30 1.64 -14.31 9.08
C PRO A 30 2.42 -13.34 8.20
N LEU A 31 1.79 -12.63 7.25
CA LEU A 31 2.48 -11.60 6.47
C LEU A 31 2.94 -10.43 7.35
N LEU A 32 2.09 -9.95 8.26
CA LEU A 32 2.47 -8.94 9.24
C LEU A 32 3.62 -9.42 10.14
N ALA A 33 3.58 -10.68 10.60
CA ALA A 33 4.65 -11.26 11.40
C ALA A 33 5.99 -11.27 10.64
N ILE A 34 5.98 -11.56 9.33
CA ILE A 34 7.17 -11.51 8.47
C ILE A 34 7.73 -10.08 8.38
N VAL A 35 6.87 -9.08 8.13
CA VAL A 35 7.30 -7.68 8.09
C VAL A 35 7.96 -7.29 9.41
N LEU A 36 7.31 -7.57 10.55
CA LEU A 36 7.85 -7.26 11.88
C LEU A 36 9.17 -7.98 12.15
N TYR A 37 9.29 -9.24 11.74
CA TYR A 37 10.51 -10.02 11.91
C TYR A 37 11.68 -9.43 11.10
N ILE A 38 11.44 -9.05 9.84
CA ILE A 38 12.45 -8.40 8.98
C ILE A 38 12.92 -7.09 9.61
N TYR A 39 12.00 -6.20 10.01
CA TYR A 39 12.37 -4.95 10.66
C TYR A 39 13.11 -5.18 11.98
N THR A 40 12.75 -6.21 12.75
CA THR A 40 13.46 -6.56 13.99
C THR A 40 14.93 -6.90 13.71
N ILE A 41 15.20 -7.68 12.66
CA ILE A 41 16.56 -8.04 12.25
C ILE A 41 17.33 -6.79 11.82
N GLU A 42 16.76 -5.97 10.93
CA GLU A 42 17.44 -4.79 10.39
C GLU A 42 17.68 -3.72 11.46
N ILE A 43 16.74 -3.54 12.40
CA ILE A 43 16.94 -2.65 13.55
C ILE A 43 18.04 -3.18 14.46
N LYS A 44 18.13 -4.49 14.70
CA LYS A 44 19.22 -5.07 15.50
C LYS A 44 20.58 -4.78 14.85
N LYS A 45 20.72 -5.05 13.54
CA LYS A 45 21.94 -4.73 12.77
C LYS A 45 22.27 -3.24 12.79
N ALA A 46 21.26 -2.39 12.65
CA ALA A 46 21.44 -0.93 12.69
C ALA A 46 21.92 -0.45 14.06
N ARG A 47 21.44 -1.04 15.15
CA ARG A 47 21.90 -0.72 16.52
C ARG A 47 23.34 -1.16 16.78
N GLU A 48 23.75 -2.29 16.22
CA GLU A 48 25.11 -2.82 16.37
C GLU A 48 26.12 -2.04 15.53
N SER A 49 25.76 -1.69 14.30
CA SER A 49 26.65 -1.00 13.34
C SER A 49 26.56 0.54 13.37
N GLY A 50 25.49 1.09 13.94
CA GLY A 50 25.13 2.50 13.82
C GLY A 50 24.53 2.90 12.46
N ASN A 51 24.44 1.96 11.50
CA ASN A 51 23.94 2.24 10.15
C ASN A 51 22.44 1.92 10.02
N TRP A 52 21.62 2.96 9.92
CA TRP A 52 20.16 2.86 9.81
C TRP A 52 19.64 2.90 8.37
N ASN A 53 20.52 3.01 7.38
CA ASN A 53 20.14 3.26 5.98
C ASN A 53 19.19 2.19 5.45
N VAL A 54 19.35 0.92 5.82
CA VAL A 54 18.46 -0.16 5.37
C VAL A 54 17.02 0.05 5.88
N VAL A 55 16.86 0.39 7.16
CA VAL A 55 15.55 0.69 7.75
C VAL A 55 14.94 1.92 7.09
N TYR A 56 15.73 2.97 6.88
CA TYR A 56 15.27 4.18 6.20
C TYR A 56 14.89 3.93 4.74
N SER A 57 15.60 3.07 4.01
CA SER A 57 15.23 2.67 2.65
C SER A 57 13.87 1.98 2.62
N GLY A 58 13.59 1.08 3.57
CA GLY A 58 12.27 0.47 3.76
C GLY A 58 11.17 1.50 3.94
N LEU A 59 11.34 2.41 4.91
CA LEU A 59 10.37 3.46 5.22
C LEU A 59 10.22 4.48 4.10
N ALA A 60 11.30 4.83 3.39
CA ALA A 60 11.27 5.79 2.30
C ALA A 60 10.47 5.25 1.11
N LEU A 61 10.68 3.98 0.73
CA LEU A 61 9.95 3.39 -0.38
C LEU A 61 8.46 3.18 -0.03
N PHE A 62 8.16 2.75 1.20
CA PHE A 62 6.78 2.70 1.69
C PHE A 62 6.12 4.09 1.76
N GLY A 63 6.84 5.11 2.23
CA GLY A 63 6.33 6.48 2.30
C GLY A 63 6.03 7.06 0.91
N MET A 64 6.86 6.73 -0.08
CA MET A 64 6.60 7.08 -1.49
C MET A 64 5.32 6.42 -2.01
N ASP A 65 5.12 5.13 -1.74
CA ASP A 65 3.89 4.40 -2.08
C ASP A 65 2.65 5.02 -1.42
N PHE A 66 2.73 5.31 -0.12
CA PHE A 66 1.64 5.98 0.61
C PHE A 66 1.27 7.35 0.02
N ILE A 67 2.26 8.18 -0.33
CA ILE A 67 2.03 9.46 -0.99
C ILE A 67 1.35 9.22 -2.35
N ASN A 68 1.82 8.23 -3.10
CA ASN A 68 1.25 7.89 -4.41
C ASN A 68 -0.23 7.54 -4.33
N GLU A 69 -0.60 6.71 -3.37
CA GLU A 69 -1.98 6.28 -3.19
C GLU A 69 -2.87 7.40 -2.63
N THR A 70 -2.31 8.30 -1.82
CA THR A 70 -3.02 9.47 -1.31
C THR A 70 -3.44 10.41 -2.43
N TRP A 71 -2.51 10.81 -3.31
CA TRP A 71 -2.86 11.71 -4.42
C TRP A 71 -3.72 11.01 -5.46
N ASN A 72 -3.52 9.71 -5.70
CA ASN A 72 -4.37 8.90 -6.57
C ASN A 72 -5.84 8.96 -6.12
N GLY A 73 -6.10 8.82 -4.81
CA GLY A 73 -7.43 8.98 -4.22
C GLY A 73 -7.98 10.41 -4.34
N TRP A 74 -7.13 11.43 -4.20
CA TRP A 74 -7.55 12.84 -4.41
C TRP A 74 -7.97 13.12 -5.84
N VAL A 75 -7.27 12.56 -6.83
CA VAL A 75 -7.67 12.71 -8.24
C VAL A 75 -9.09 12.22 -8.46
N TYR A 76 -9.44 11.04 -7.91
CA TYR A 76 -10.83 10.58 -7.96
C TYR A 76 -11.79 11.51 -7.21
N HIS A 77 -11.44 11.89 -5.98
CA HIS A 77 -12.30 12.73 -5.15
C HIS A 77 -12.60 14.10 -5.77
N LEU A 78 -11.64 14.70 -6.48
CA LEU A 78 -11.80 16.01 -7.09
C LEU A 78 -12.46 15.94 -8.47
N THR A 79 -12.17 14.90 -9.26
CA THR A 79 -12.69 14.79 -10.64
C THR A 79 -14.04 14.07 -10.71
N GLN A 80 -14.34 13.20 -9.74
CA GLN A 80 -15.51 12.30 -9.75
C GLN A 80 -15.59 11.43 -11.02
N HIS A 81 -14.45 11.16 -11.67
CA HIS A 81 -14.39 10.42 -12.93
C HIS A 81 -13.55 9.14 -12.82
N SER A 82 -12.28 9.26 -12.42
CA SER A 82 -11.41 8.10 -12.26
C SER A 82 -10.27 8.38 -11.29
N ALA A 83 -9.81 7.36 -10.58
CA ALA A 83 -8.45 7.39 -10.04
C ALA A 83 -7.43 7.24 -11.17
N PHE A 84 -6.19 7.58 -10.88
CA PHE A 84 -5.08 7.36 -11.81
C PHE A 84 -4.79 5.86 -12.01
N TRP A 85 -4.95 5.06 -10.96
CA TRP A 85 -5.01 3.60 -11.03
C TRP A 85 -5.90 3.03 -9.93
N THR A 86 -6.34 1.79 -10.14
CA THR A 86 -7.22 1.09 -9.19
C THR A 86 -6.81 -0.37 -9.05
N THR A 87 -7.22 -0.99 -7.95
CA THR A 87 -7.05 -2.42 -7.70
C THR A 87 -8.40 -3.11 -7.51
N PRO A 88 -9.23 -3.25 -8.57
CA PRO A 88 -10.54 -3.89 -8.46
C PRO A 88 -10.42 -5.41 -8.16
N GLY A 89 -11.51 -6.01 -7.69
CA GLY A 89 -11.59 -7.46 -7.42
C GLY A 89 -11.40 -7.86 -5.95
N GLU A 90 -11.17 -9.15 -5.70
CA GLU A 90 -11.00 -9.68 -4.34
C GLU A 90 -9.63 -9.33 -3.73
N THR A 91 -9.63 -8.97 -2.44
CA THR A 91 -8.44 -8.64 -1.64
C THR A 91 -8.74 -8.84 -0.16
N ALA A 92 -7.71 -9.00 0.67
CA ALA A 92 -7.86 -9.08 2.12
C ALA A 92 -8.21 -7.76 2.80
N LEU A 93 -7.95 -6.59 2.22
CA LEU A 93 -8.48 -5.31 2.70
C LEU A 93 -8.05 -4.21 1.72
N ARG A 94 -9.03 -3.55 1.10
CA ARG A 94 -8.77 -2.35 0.31
C ARG A 94 -8.84 -1.11 1.20
N ILE A 95 -7.77 -0.33 1.26
CA ILE A 95 -7.63 0.86 2.11
C ILE A 95 -7.92 2.14 1.31
N MET A 96 -7.38 2.20 0.09
CA MET A 96 -7.61 3.24 -0.92
C MET A 96 -7.90 2.57 -2.26
N MET A 97 -8.37 3.32 -3.26
CA MET A 97 -8.83 2.71 -4.53
C MET A 97 -7.74 1.93 -5.28
N GLY A 98 -6.48 2.34 -5.15
CA GLY A 98 -5.31 1.61 -5.66
C GLY A 98 -4.56 0.80 -4.60
N TRP A 99 -4.93 0.89 -3.32
CA TRP A 99 -4.11 0.40 -2.22
C TRP A 99 -4.80 -0.65 -1.37
N ASN A 100 -4.21 -1.83 -1.34
CA ASN A 100 -4.66 -2.95 -0.52
C ASN A 100 -3.55 -3.44 0.41
N VAL A 101 -3.92 -4.28 1.38
CA VAL A 101 -2.99 -4.76 2.42
C VAL A 101 -1.83 -5.59 1.83
N GLU A 102 -2.04 -6.26 0.71
CA GLU A 102 -1.01 -7.02 0.00
C GLU A 102 0.09 -6.09 -0.55
N ILE A 103 -0.31 -4.99 -1.20
CA ILE A 103 0.60 -3.95 -1.70
C ILE A 103 1.30 -3.26 -0.53
N VAL A 104 0.58 -2.93 0.55
CA VAL A 104 1.15 -2.34 1.78
C VAL A 104 2.31 -3.19 2.30
N PHE A 105 2.10 -4.50 2.47
CA PHE A 105 3.15 -5.39 2.98
C PHE A 105 4.33 -5.53 2.02
N MET A 106 4.07 -5.57 0.71
CA MET A 106 5.13 -5.59 -0.30
C MET A 106 6.00 -4.33 -0.23
N PHE A 107 5.40 -3.14 -0.17
CA PHE A 107 6.18 -1.89 -0.09
C PHE A 107 6.87 -1.66 1.26
N LEU A 108 6.31 -2.18 2.35
CA LEU A 108 6.98 -2.17 3.66
C LEU A 108 8.33 -2.90 3.64
N ILE A 109 8.49 -3.93 2.81
CA ILE A 109 9.74 -4.72 2.74
C ILE A 109 10.61 -4.42 1.52
N SER A 110 10.04 -3.92 0.42
CA SER A 110 10.78 -3.75 -0.85
C SER A 110 11.99 -2.83 -0.74
N GLY A 111 11.91 -1.75 0.04
CA GLY A 111 13.06 -0.86 0.26
C GLY A 111 14.18 -1.52 1.05
N ILE A 112 13.85 -2.42 1.99
CA ILE A 112 14.82 -3.24 2.73
C ILE A 112 15.48 -4.25 1.80
N VAL A 113 14.68 -4.92 0.96
CA VAL A 113 15.17 -5.91 -0.02
C VAL A 113 16.16 -5.25 -0.97
N PHE A 114 15.80 -4.10 -1.56
CA PHE A 114 16.68 -3.35 -2.44
C PHE A 114 17.98 -2.95 -1.75
N ALA A 115 17.91 -2.40 -0.53
CA ALA A 115 19.09 -1.95 0.19
C ALA A 115 20.05 -3.08 0.59
N ASN A 116 19.55 -4.31 0.82
CA ASN A 116 20.40 -5.48 1.12
C ASN A 116 20.93 -6.18 -0.15
N ALA A 117 20.38 -5.89 -1.32
CA ALA A 117 20.79 -6.51 -2.58
C ALA A 117 21.99 -5.80 -3.24
N LEU A 118 22.38 -4.63 -2.74
CA LEU A 118 23.50 -3.80 -3.19
C LEU A 118 24.72 -3.97 -2.29
#